data_AF-A0A534B5P3-F1
#
_entry.id   AF-A0A534B5P3-F1
#
_cell.length_a   1.000
_cell.length_b   1.000
_cell.length_c   1.000
_cell.angle_alpha   90.00
_cell.angle_beta   90.00
_cell.angle_gamma   90.00
#
_symmetry.space_group_name_H-M   'P 1'
#
loop_
_entity.id
_entity.type
_entity.pdbx_description
1 polymer ?
#
loop_
_entity_poly.entity_id
_entity_poly.type
_entity_poly.pdbx_seq_one_letter_code
_entity_poly.pdbx_strand_id
1 'polypeptide(L)'
;APILHPAAMRLGIDSVHLGILIDANMEVGLCHPPVGLNLYVASGISKLSISELTVAVLPWLATMVIFLIIVTYWPSLSLWLPRVMGMM
;
A
#
# COMPACT_ATOMS: atom_id res chain seq x y z
N ALA A 1 1.33 11.72 -7.42
CA ALA A 1 1.07 12.25 -6.06
C ALA A 1 1.36 13.76 -5.88
N PRO A 2 0.84 14.70 -6.69
CA PRO A 2 1.05 16.14 -6.45
C PRO A 2 -0.15 16.86 -5.78
N ILE A 3 -1.34 16.26 -5.75
CA ILE A 3 -2.56 16.92 -5.25
C ILE A 3 -2.60 16.92 -3.70
N LEU A 4 -2.27 15.78 -3.08
CA LEU A 4 -2.27 15.65 -1.61
C LEU A 4 -1.00 16.20 -0.94
N HIS A 5 0.10 16.32 -1.70
CA HIS A 5 1.39 16.77 -1.20
C HIS A 5 1.37 18.18 -0.54
N PRO A 6 0.84 19.23 -1.19
CA PRO A 6 0.79 20.56 -0.57
C PRO A 6 -0.18 20.64 0.62
N ALA A 7 -1.21 19.79 0.67
CA ALA A 7 -2.12 19.70 1.81
C ALA A 7 -1.46 18.99 3.01
N ALA A 8 -0.74 17.89 2.76
CA ALA A 8 -0.03 17.13 3.78
C ALA A 8 1.13 17.93 4.39
N MET A 9 1.88 18.68 3.59
CA MET A 9 2.94 19.59 4.06
C MET A 9 2.39 20.68 4.99
N ARG A 10 1.18 21.20 4.73
CA ARG A 10 0.50 22.17 5.62
C ARG A 10 0.04 21.54 6.94
N LEU A 11 -0.14 20.23 6.98
CA LEU A 11 -0.52 19.46 8.17
C LEU A 11 0.70 18.95 8.96
N GLY A 12 1.92 19.26 8.53
CA GLY A 12 3.15 18.82 9.20
C GLY A 12 3.51 17.35 8.96
N ILE A 13 2.91 16.72 7.95
CA ILE A 13 3.21 15.34 7.56
C ILE A 13 4.47 15.33 6.69
N ASP A 14 5.43 14.47 7.03
CA ASP A 14 6.66 14.27 6.25
C ASP A 14 6.36 13.73 4.85
N SER A 15 6.98 14.33 3.81
CA SER A 15 6.77 13.94 2.42
C SER A 15 7.12 12.47 2.14
N VAL A 16 8.12 11.90 2.83
CA VAL A 16 8.52 10.50 2.69
C VAL A 16 7.45 9.61 3.30
N HIS A 17 6.95 9.94 4.48
CA HIS A 17 5.87 9.20 5.11
C HIS A 17 4.60 9.20 4.25
N LEU A 18 4.23 10.36 3.70
CA LEU A 18 3.11 10.48 2.76
C LEU A 18 3.33 9.60 1.51
N GLY A 19 4.54 9.59 0.96
CA GLY A 19 4.90 8.76 -0.18
C GLY A 19 4.68 7.27 0.10
N ILE A 20 5.15 6.79 1.25
CA ILE A 20 4.98 5.40 1.69
C ILE A 20 3.50 5.06 1.89
N LEU A 21 2.73 5.98 2.48
CA LEU A 21 1.29 5.81 2.68
C LEU A 21 0.54 5.69 1.35
N ILE A 22 0.89 6.51 0.36
CA ILE A 22 0.28 6.46 -0.97
C ILE A 22 0.66 5.17 -1.69
N ASP A 23 1.93 4.77 -1.64
CA ASP A 23 2.44 3.54 -2.27
C ASP A 23 1.75 2.29 -1.70
N ALA A 24 1.69 2.19 -0.36
CA ALA A 24 1.02 1.09 0.32
C ALA A 24 -0.50 1.03 -0.01
N ASN A 25 -1.19 2.17 -0.03
CA ASN A 25 -2.60 2.21 -0.43
C ASN A 25 -2.81 1.80 -1.89
N MET A 26 -1.90 2.19 -2.78
CA MET A 26 -1.96 1.83 -4.19
C MET A 26 -1.82 0.33 -4.38
N GLU A 27 -0.85 -0.29 -3.70
CA GLU A 27 -0.64 -1.74 -3.74
C GLU A 27 -1.85 -2.52 -3.22
N VAL A 28 -2.45 -2.09 -2.10
CA VAL A 28 -3.71 -2.67 -1.59
C VAL A 28 -4.84 -2.54 -2.61
N GLY A 29 -4.94 -1.40 -3.30
CA GLY A 29 -5.92 -1.18 -4.37
C GLY A 29 -5.74 -2.11 -5.56
N LEU A 30 -4.49 -2.42 -5.95
CA LEU A 30 -4.18 -3.34 -7.05
C LEU A 30 -4.51 -4.81 -6.72
N CYS A 31 -4.45 -5.17 -5.44
CA CYS A 31 -4.81 -6.49 -4.94
C CYS A 31 -6.32 -6.64 -4.64
N HIS A 32 -7.05 -5.55 -4.43
CA HIS A 32 -8.49 -5.59 -4.13
C HIS A 32 -9.33 -5.77 -5.42
N PRO A 33 -10.27 -6.74 -5.49
CA PRO A 33 -10.99 -7.14 -6.71
C PRO A 33 -11.66 -6.06 -7.57
N PRO A 34 -12.25 -4.95 -7.05
CA PRO A 34 -12.88 -3.95 -7.89
C PRO A 34 -11.91 -3.25 -8.87
N VAL A 35 -10.60 -3.25 -8.58
CA VAL A 35 -9.55 -2.85 -9.54
C VAL A 35 -8.71 -4.07 -9.92
N GLY A 36 -8.18 -4.78 -8.92
CA GLY A 36 -7.78 -6.19 -8.98
C GLY A 36 -6.78 -6.57 -10.06
N LEU A 37 -6.01 -5.61 -10.60
CA LEU A 37 -5.14 -5.83 -11.75
C LEU A 37 -4.19 -7.01 -11.54
N ASN A 38 -3.65 -7.13 -10.32
CA ASN A 38 -2.77 -8.25 -9.95
C ASN A 38 -3.53 -9.60 -9.96
N LEU A 39 -4.82 -9.60 -9.58
CA LEU A 39 -5.68 -10.79 -9.66
C LEU A 39 -6.04 -11.15 -11.10
N TYR A 40 -6.23 -10.16 -11.99
CA TYR A 40 -6.44 -10.39 -13.42
C TYR A 40 -5.22 -11.06 -14.06
N VAL A 41 -4.01 -10.56 -13.78
CA VAL A 41 -2.76 -11.16 -14.27
C VAL A 41 -2.53 -12.54 -13.68
N ALA A 42 -2.76 -12.70 -12.37
CA ALA A 42 -2.62 -13.99 -11.69
C ALA A 42 -3.62 -15.04 -12.21
N SER A 43 -4.85 -14.65 -12.57
CA SER A 43 -5.85 -15.53 -13.19
C SER A 43 -5.37 -16.07 -14.54
N GLY A 44 -4.72 -15.23 -15.35
CA GLY A 44 -4.15 -15.63 -16.64
C GLY A 44 -3.02 -16.68 -16.51
N ILE A 45 -2.28 -16.69 -15.40
CA ILE A 45 -1.16 -17.60 -15.16
C ILE A 45 -1.61 -18.87 -14.42
N SER A 46 -2.49 -18.72 -13.42
CA SER A 46 -2.92 -19.81 -12.52
C SER A 46 -4.10 -20.64 -13.05
N LYS A 47 -4.77 -20.20 -14.13
CA LYS A 47 -6.00 -20.80 -14.70
C LYS A 47 -7.19 -20.87 -13.72
N LEU A 48 -7.08 -20.25 -12.54
CA LEU A 48 -8.18 -20.10 -11.60
C LEU A 48 -9.04 -18.91 -12.00
N SER A 49 -10.34 -18.97 -11.72
CA SER A 49 -11.23 -17.84 -11.92
C SER A 49 -10.89 -16.69 -10.96
N ILE A 50 -11.21 -15.46 -11.35
CA ILE A 50 -10.98 -14.26 -10.51
C ILE A 50 -11.68 -14.39 -9.15
N SER A 51 -12.83 -15.06 -9.10
CA SER A 51 -13.57 -15.27 -7.85
C SER A 51 -12.82 -16.21 -6.89
N GLU A 52 -12.25 -17.30 -7.40
CA GLU A 52 -11.43 -18.23 -6.61
C GLU A 52 -10.14 -17.57 -6.13
N LEU A 53 -9.47 -16.82 -7.00
CA LEU A 53 -8.28 -16.04 -6.65
C LEU A 53 -8.57 -14.98 -5.60
N THR A 54 -9.70 -14.28 -5.71
CA THR A 54 -10.13 -13.28 -4.72
C THR A 54 -10.20 -13.88 -3.32
N VAL A 55 -10.81 -15.05 -3.19
CA VAL A 55 -10.91 -15.74 -1.90
C VAL A 55 -9.54 -16.23 -1.42
N ALA A 56 -8.68 -16.69 -2.34
CA ALA A 56 -7.33 -17.12 -2.01
C ALA A 56 -6.42 -15.97 -1.54
N VAL A 57 -6.57 -14.76 -2.07
CA VAL A 57 -5.76 -13.59 -1.68
C VAL A 57 -6.29 -12.83 -0.48
N LEU A 58 -7.54 -13.06 -0.06
CA LEU A 58 -8.14 -12.42 1.12
C LEU A 58 -7.23 -12.43 2.38
N PRO A 59 -6.59 -13.55 2.78
CA PRO A 59 -5.68 -13.56 3.94
C PRO A 59 -4.42 -12.69 3.72
N TRP A 60 -3.93 -12.61 2.48
CA TRP A 60 -2.83 -11.72 2.12
C TRP A 60 -3.26 -10.25 2.17
N LEU A 61 -4.45 -9.94 1.65
CA LEU A 61 -5.03 -8.61 1.71
C LEU A 61 -5.22 -8.15 3.17
N ALA A 62 -5.66 -9.04 4.06
CA ALA A 62 -5.77 -8.76 5.49
C ALA A 62 -4.41 -8.40 6.11
N THR A 63 -3.36 -9.13 5.75
CA THR A 63 -1.99 -8.83 6.20
C THR A 63 -1.52 -7.46 5.71
N MET A 64 -1.79 -7.12 4.45
CA MET A 64 -1.46 -5.80 3.89
C MET A 64 -2.22 -4.67 4.59
N VAL A 65 -3.50 -4.87 4.92
CA VAL A 65 -4.29 -3.88 5.66
C VAL A 65 -3.75 -3.69 7.08
N ILE A 66 -3.37 -4.77 7.77
CA ILE A 66 -2.74 -4.69 9.09
C ILE A 66 -1.42 -3.91 9.01
N PHE A 67 -0.59 -4.22 8.01
CA PHE A 67 0.65 -3.49 7.77
C PHE A 67 0.39 -2.00 7.50
N LEU A 68 -0.63 -1.68 6.70
CA LEU A 68 -1.02 -0.31 6.39
C LEU A 68 -1.45 0.46 7.64
N ILE A 69 -2.22 -0.16 8.54
CA ILE A 69 -2.60 0.43 9.83
C ILE A 69 -1.35 0.70 10.67
N ILE A 70 -0.43 -0.28 10.78
CA ILE A 70 0.80 -0.13 11.56
C ILE A 70 1.63 1.04 11.02
N VAL A 71 1.84 1.11 9.71
CA VAL A 71 2.61 2.19 9.08
C VAL A 71 1.91 3.53 9.24
N THR A 72 0.59 3.60 9.10
CA THR A 72 -0.18 4.85 9.20
C THR A 72 -0.12 5.46 10.60
N TYR A 73 -0.21 4.64 11.66
CA TYR A 73 -0.17 5.14 13.04
C TYR A 73 1.24 5.19 13.64
N TRP A 74 2.21 4.47 13.05
CA TRP A 74 3.59 4.43 13.51
C TRP A 74 4.57 4.97 12.47
N PRO A 75 4.57 6.28 12.21
CA PRO A 75 5.46 6.90 11.22
C PRO A 75 6.95 6.67 11.52
N SER A 76 7.34 6.52 12.79
CA SER A 76 8.72 6.24 13.18
C SER A 76 9.26 4.92 12.63
N LEU A 77 8.41 3.93 12.34
CA LEU A 77 8.85 2.66 11.75
C LEU A 77 9.28 2.86 10.28
N SER A 78 8.49 3.65 9.55
CA SER A 78 8.73 3.97 8.14
C SER A 78 9.82 5.02 7.93
N LEU A 79 9.98 5.94 8.89
CA LEU A 79 10.99 7.00 8.85
C LEU A 79 12.35 6.54 9.41
N TRP A 80 12.41 5.41 10.13
CA TRP A 80 13.66 4.88 10.67
C TRP A 80 14.64 4.47 9.57
N LEU A 81 14.18 3.74 8.55
CA LEU A 81 15.05 3.27 7.47
C LEU A 81 15.61 4.44 6.60
N PRO A 82 14.79 5.42 6.15
CA PRO A 82 15.31 6.61 5.46
C PRO A 82 16.29 7.43 6.31
N ARG A 83 16.05 7.54 7.62
CA ARG A 83 16.94 8.23 8.56
C ARG A 83 18.29 7.53 8.70
N VAL A 84 18.32 6.20 8.74
CA VAL A 84 19.56 5.41 8.79
C VAL A 84 20.30 5.45 7.45
N MET A 85 19.58 5.53 6.33
CA MET A 85 20.17 5.67 4.99
C MET A 85 20.61 7.10 4.64
N GLY A 86 20.42 8.08 5.53
CA GLY A 86 20.82 9.48 5.33
C GLY A 86 20.01 10.22 4.25
N MET A 87 18.78 9.76 3.98
CA MET A 87 17.90 10.31 2.94
C MET A 87 16.96 11.42 3.46
N MET A 88 17.13 11.83 4.73
CA MET A 88 16.46 12.94 5.42
C MET A 88 17.51 13.85 6.05
#